data_AF-A0AAN6BT02-F1
#
_entry.id   AF-A0AAN6BT02-F1
#
_cell.length_a   1.000
_cell.length_b   1.000
_cell.length_c   1.000
_cell.angle_alpha   90.00
_cell.angle_beta   90.00
_cell.angle_gamma   90.00
#
_symmetry.space_group_name_H-M   'P 1'
#
loop_
_entity.id
_entity.type
_entity.pdbx_description
1 polymer ?
#
loop_
_entity_poly.entity_id
_entity_poly.type
_entity_poly.pdbx_seq_one_letter_code
_entity_poly.pdbx_strand_id
1 'polypeptide(L)'
;MDQQPLSPPAEPEPSSTANPPSNAPVPLDSPLRTTPIHPCLPDIRVPSSPLKPYQYDPVTCTPIDLKSDSIRSQFDHLRTEYPSPSAALKAQEQVAKEAKRKIEEAEKKREEVQKAMDKKVKERDTEMKVLSKYQKHLRGSLGWLLREDTVIEHPRVFPYSGDSTRIGGARQQYALQLASQPPKLRDRAHAQNTTARNMKRGLMGK
;
A
#
# COMPACT_ATOMS: atom_id res chain seq x y z
N MET A 1 15.30 46.57 -11.81
CA MET A 1 16.33 45.55 -12.15
C MET A 1 15.54 44.36 -12.63
N ASP A 2 15.10 44.43 -13.89
CA ASP A 2 14.14 43.47 -14.44
C ASP A 2 14.87 42.72 -15.56
N GLN A 3 15.63 41.71 -15.15
CA GLN A 3 16.29 40.78 -16.06
C GLN A 3 15.25 39.76 -16.53
N GLN A 4 14.92 39.83 -17.82
CA GLN A 4 14.12 38.82 -18.50
C GLN A 4 14.95 37.53 -18.61
N PRO A 5 14.42 36.34 -18.27
CA PRO A 5 15.22 35.11 -18.29
C PRO A 5 15.60 34.74 -19.73
N LEU A 6 16.88 34.44 -19.92
CA LEU A 6 17.47 34.00 -21.19
C LEU A 6 16.83 32.70 -21.66
N SER A 7 16.44 32.64 -22.93
CA SER A 7 15.91 31.43 -23.57
C SER A 7 16.99 30.35 -23.70
N PRO A 8 16.64 29.05 -23.61
CA PRO A 8 17.60 27.96 -23.77
C PRO A 8 18.12 27.85 -25.22
N PRO A 9 19.33 27.27 -25.42
CA PRO A 9 19.99 27.19 -26.72
C PRO A 9 19.30 26.18 -27.66
N ALA A 10 19.31 26.48 -28.96
CA ALA A 10 18.79 25.60 -30.01
C ALA A 10 19.66 24.34 -30.16
N GLU A 11 19.02 23.16 -30.23
CA GLU A 11 19.64 21.85 -30.43
C GLU A 11 19.41 21.37 -31.89
N PRO A 12 20.34 20.62 -32.52
CA PRO A 12 20.48 20.59 -33.97
C PRO A 12 19.55 19.59 -34.68
N GLU A 13 19.18 19.97 -35.91
CA GLU A 13 18.39 19.20 -36.89
C GLU A 13 19.05 17.87 -37.31
N PRO A 14 18.34 16.73 -37.23
CA PRO A 14 18.58 15.60 -38.13
C PRO A 14 17.67 15.70 -39.36
N SER A 15 18.33 15.85 -40.50
CA SER A 15 17.76 15.87 -41.84
C SER A 15 17.28 14.49 -42.27
N SER A 16 15.99 14.34 -42.60
CA SER A 16 15.51 13.82 -43.90
C SER A 16 14.03 13.41 -43.90
N THR A 17 13.36 13.85 -44.96
CA THR A 17 12.12 13.31 -45.58
C THR A 17 10.78 13.79 -45.03
N ALA A 18 10.21 14.75 -45.79
CA ALA A 18 8.79 15.13 -45.87
C ALA A 18 8.16 15.82 -44.63
N ASN A 19 8.68 17.00 -44.24
CA ASN A 19 8.03 17.84 -43.23
C ASN A 19 7.29 19.04 -43.88
N PRO A 20 6.00 19.29 -43.57
CA PRO A 20 5.41 20.62 -43.71
C PRO A 20 6.09 21.60 -42.72
N PRO A 21 6.01 22.93 -42.92
CA PRO A 21 6.71 23.91 -42.08
C PRO A 21 6.37 23.74 -40.59
N SER A 22 7.43 23.56 -39.79
CA SER A 22 7.48 23.08 -38.40
C SER A 22 6.79 23.96 -37.33
N ASN A 23 5.93 24.91 -37.70
CA ASN A 23 5.20 25.77 -36.75
C ASN A 23 3.68 25.85 -37.02
N ALA A 24 3.16 25.13 -38.01
CA ALA A 24 1.71 25.07 -38.24
C ALA A 24 1.08 24.00 -37.33
N PRO A 25 -0.05 24.29 -36.67
CA PRO A 25 -0.76 23.28 -35.89
C PRO A 25 -1.19 22.13 -36.80
N VAL A 26 -0.73 20.92 -36.47
CA VAL A 26 -1.08 19.69 -37.18
C VAL A 26 -2.61 19.48 -37.09
N PRO A 27 -3.34 19.33 -38.21
CA PRO A 27 -4.78 19.13 -38.20
C PRO A 27 -5.18 17.90 -37.37
N LEU A 28 -6.33 17.97 -36.68
CA LEU A 28 -6.83 16.87 -35.84
C LEU A 28 -7.11 15.61 -36.66
N ASP A 29 -7.54 15.77 -37.91
CA ASP A 29 -7.83 14.66 -38.84
C ASP A 29 -6.57 14.10 -39.54
N SER A 30 -5.38 14.64 -39.24
CA SER A 30 -4.16 14.16 -39.89
C SER A 30 -3.80 12.73 -39.41
N PRO A 31 -3.29 11.87 -40.31
CA PRO A 31 -2.82 10.54 -39.94
C PRO A 31 -1.81 10.57 -38.78
N LEU A 32 -0.98 11.61 -38.70
CA LEU A 32 -0.01 11.80 -37.62
C LEU A 32 -0.64 11.87 -36.22
N ARG A 33 -1.91 12.30 -36.10
CA ARG A 33 -2.65 12.36 -34.83
C ARG A 33 -3.59 11.18 -34.61
N THR A 34 -4.09 10.57 -35.69
CA THR A 34 -5.09 9.49 -35.60
C THR A 34 -4.44 8.11 -35.59
N THR A 35 -3.30 7.90 -36.23
CA THR A 35 -2.65 6.58 -36.25
C THR A 35 -2.08 6.19 -34.89
N PRO A 36 -2.42 5.00 -34.35
CA PRO A 36 -1.92 4.56 -33.06
C PRO A 36 -0.42 4.30 -33.10
N ILE A 37 0.28 4.74 -32.05
CA ILE A 37 1.74 4.59 -31.90
C ILE A 37 2.15 3.11 -31.81
N HIS A 38 1.22 2.24 -31.41
CA HIS A 38 1.44 0.81 -31.25
C HIS A 38 0.21 0.00 -31.71
N PRO A 39 0.37 -1.16 -32.36
CA PRO A 39 -0.74 -1.96 -32.90
C PRO A 39 -1.72 -2.48 -31.83
N CYS A 40 -1.32 -2.52 -30.56
CA CYS A 40 -2.20 -2.90 -29.45
C CYS A 40 -3.02 -1.73 -28.87
N LEU A 41 -2.78 -0.50 -29.33
CA LEU A 41 -3.57 0.65 -28.91
C LEU A 41 -4.76 0.84 -29.86
N PRO A 42 -5.94 1.19 -29.33
CA PRO A 42 -7.08 1.49 -30.17
C PRO A 42 -6.80 2.76 -31.01
N ASP A 43 -7.34 2.75 -32.21
CA ASP A 43 -7.33 3.90 -33.12
C ASP A 43 -8.04 5.10 -32.50
N ILE A 44 -7.40 6.28 -32.49
CA ILE A 44 -7.97 7.47 -31.86
C ILE A 44 -8.91 8.13 -32.86
N ARG A 45 -10.22 7.92 -32.68
CA ARG A 45 -11.25 8.51 -33.54
C ARG A 45 -11.53 9.95 -33.11
N VAL A 46 -11.02 10.90 -33.88
CA VAL A 46 -11.52 12.28 -33.84
C VAL A 46 -12.91 12.29 -34.51
N PRO A 47 -13.96 12.79 -33.84
CA PRO A 47 -15.28 12.88 -34.45
C PRO A 47 -15.27 13.83 -35.65
N SER A 48 -15.59 13.33 -36.85
CA SER A 48 -15.59 14.11 -38.10
C SER A 48 -16.75 15.10 -38.22
N SER A 49 -17.80 14.94 -37.40
CA SER A 49 -18.97 15.81 -37.36
C SER A 49 -19.15 16.41 -35.96
N PRO A 50 -19.69 17.64 -35.83
CA PRO A 50 -19.98 18.24 -34.53
C PRO A 50 -20.86 17.32 -33.68
N LEU A 51 -20.28 16.77 -32.61
CA LEU A 51 -21.01 15.91 -31.70
C LEU A 51 -22.00 16.75 -30.88
N LYS A 52 -23.18 16.18 -30.64
CA LYS A 52 -24.15 16.80 -29.74
C LYS A 52 -23.58 16.77 -28.31
N PRO A 53 -23.63 17.91 -27.58
CA PRO A 53 -23.19 17.95 -26.19
C PRO A 53 -23.89 16.88 -25.34
N TYR A 54 -23.16 16.27 -24.40
CA TYR A 54 -23.66 15.30 -23.41
C TYR A 54 -24.24 13.98 -23.97
N GLN A 55 -23.95 13.65 -25.23
CA GLN A 55 -24.42 12.40 -25.85
C GLN A 55 -23.32 11.37 -26.10
N TYR A 56 -22.09 11.67 -25.69
CA TYR A 56 -20.92 10.86 -25.98
C TYR A 56 -20.03 10.75 -24.75
N ASP A 57 -19.35 9.61 -24.63
CA ASP A 57 -18.31 9.42 -23.64
C ASP A 57 -17.13 10.37 -23.95
N PRO A 58 -16.71 11.22 -23.00
CA PRO A 58 -15.64 12.19 -23.23
C PRO A 58 -14.27 11.56 -23.52
N VAL A 59 -14.05 10.30 -23.14
CA VAL A 59 -12.78 9.60 -23.36
C VAL A 59 -12.81 8.80 -24.64
N THR A 60 -13.90 8.06 -24.89
CA THR A 60 -13.98 7.12 -26.02
C THR A 60 -14.69 7.70 -27.24
N CYS A 61 -15.32 8.86 -27.12
CA CYS A 61 -16.14 9.49 -28.16
C CYS A 61 -17.23 8.54 -28.73
N THR A 62 -17.62 7.53 -27.96
CA THR A 62 -18.70 6.61 -28.31
C THR A 62 -20.05 7.20 -27.92
N PRO A 63 -21.12 6.99 -28.71
CA PRO A 63 -22.46 7.43 -28.33
C PRO A 63 -22.88 6.79 -27.00
N ILE A 64 -23.33 7.59 -26.05
CA ILE A 64 -23.90 7.11 -24.80
C ILE A 64 -25.22 6.41 -25.14
N ASP A 65 -25.31 5.12 -24.87
CA ASP A 65 -26.53 4.35 -25.08
C ASP A 65 -27.56 4.64 -23.99
N LEU A 66 -28.26 5.76 -24.12
CA LEU A 66 -29.37 6.18 -23.25
C LEU A 66 -30.60 5.25 -23.35
N LYS A 67 -30.62 4.33 -24.32
CA LYS A 67 -31.70 3.36 -24.51
C LYS A 67 -31.37 1.99 -23.93
N SER A 68 -30.12 1.74 -23.54
CA SER A 68 -29.75 0.52 -22.84
C SER A 68 -30.59 0.35 -21.58
N ASP A 69 -31.24 -0.80 -21.45
CA ASP A 69 -32.09 -1.13 -20.30
C ASP A 69 -31.28 -1.12 -18.99
N SER A 70 -29.97 -1.36 -19.06
CA SER A 70 -29.04 -1.26 -17.92
C SER A 70 -28.94 0.17 -17.35
N ILE A 71 -28.75 1.18 -18.20
CA ILE A 71 -28.64 2.56 -17.72
C ILE A 71 -30.00 3.08 -17.24
N ARG A 72 -31.08 2.71 -17.95
CA ARG A 72 -32.44 3.08 -17.58
C ARG A 72 -32.84 2.50 -16.22
N SER A 73 -32.61 1.21 -16.00
CA SER A 73 -32.91 0.55 -14.73
C SER A 73 -32.12 1.15 -13.57
N GLN A 74 -30.85 1.51 -13.76
CA GLN A 74 -30.06 2.22 -12.75
C GLN A 74 -30.65 3.59 -12.42
N PHE A 75 -31.05 4.35 -13.44
CA PHE A 75 -31.69 5.66 -13.24
C PHE A 75 -33.04 5.56 -12.53
N ASP A 76 -33.85 4.57 -12.90
CA ASP A 76 -35.14 4.33 -12.27
C ASP A 76 -34.96 3.88 -10.82
N HIS A 77 -33.96 3.04 -10.53
CA HIS A 77 -33.60 2.67 -9.17
C HIS A 77 -33.21 3.90 -8.34
N LEU A 78 -32.32 4.75 -8.84
CA LEU A 78 -31.92 5.99 -8.14
C LEU A 78 -33.11 6.94 -7.92
N ARG A 79 -34.05 7.01 -8.85
CA ARG A 79 -35.28 7.80 -8.69
C ARG A 79 -36.21 7.22 -7.62
N THR A 80 -36.27 5.90 -7.50
CA THR A 80 -37.03 5.24 -6.42
C THR A 80 -36.36 5.41 -5.06
N GLU A 81 -35.03 5.34 -5.01
CA GLU A 81 -34.24 5.45 -3.77
C GLU A 81 -34.18 6.91 -3.28
N TYR A 82 -34.06 7.87 -4.20
CA TYR A 82 -33.98 9.30 -3.90
C TYR A 82 -35.02 10.10 -4.71
N PRO A 83 -36.30 10.10 -4.29
CA PRO A 83 -37.37 10.80 -5.00
C PRO A 83 -37.23 12.32 -5.02
N SER A 84 -36.43 12.90 -4.10
CA SER A 84 -36.18 14.34 -4.03
C SER A 84 -34.70 14.66 -3.88
N PRO A 85 -34.23 15.81 -4.41
CA PRO A 85 -32.86 16.26 -4.21
C PRO A 85 -32.48 16.41 -2.74
N SER A 86 -33.43 16.82 -1.88
CA SER A 86 -33.22 16.91 -0.43
C SER A 86 -33.00 15.55 0.23
N ALA A 87 -33.70 14.51 -0.24
CA ALA A 87 -33.49 13.14 0.24
C ALA A 87 -32.11 12.60 -0.16
N ALA A 88 -31.67 12.86 -1.40
CA ALA A 88 -30.34 12.49 -1.86
C ALA A 88 -29.23 13.15 -1.03
N LEU A 89 -29.36 14.45 -0.74
CA LEU A 89 -28.41 15.18 0.09
C LEU A 89 -28.34 14.64 1.53
N LYS A 90 -29.49 14.31 2.12
CA LYS A 90 -29.53 13.72 3.47
C LYS A 90 -28.87 12.34 3.50
N ALA A 91 -29.10 11.52 2.49
CA ALA A 91 -28.46 10.21 2.41
C ALA A 91 -26.93 10.33 2.25
N GLN A 92 -26.47 11.25 1.40
CA GLN A 92 -25.06 11.57 1.28
C GLN A 92 -24.46 12.05 2.61
N GLU A 93 -25.18 12.91 3.35
CA GLU A 93 -24.75 13.39 4.66
C GLU A 93 -24.61 12.25 5.69
N GLN A 94 -25.54 11.29 5.69
CA GLN A 94 -25.44 10.12 6.58
C GLN A 94 -24.25 9.23 6.23
N VAL A 95 -24.04 8.96 4.94
CA VAL A 95 -22.86 8.21 4.47
C VAL A 95 -21.57 8.93 4.87
N ALA A 96 -21.53 10.25 4.74
CA ALA A 96 -20.38 11.06 5.15
C ALA A 96 -20.14 11.01 6.66
N LYS A 97 -21.20 11.06 7.48
CA LYS A 97 -21.11 10.93 8.94
C LYS A 97 -20.59 9.55 9.36
N GLU A 98 -21.08 8.48 8.73
CA GLU A 98 -20.60 7.13 9.01
C GLU A 98 -19.14 6.93 8.59
N ALA A 99 -18.75 7.46 7.44
CA ALA A 99 -17.36 7.43 6.99
C ALA A 99 -16.45 8.17 7.97
N LYS A 100 -16.86 9.37 8.40
CA LYS A 100 -16.12 10.16 9.40
C LYS A 100 -15.96 9.39 10.72
N ARG A 101 -17.03 8.76 11.20
CA ARG A 101 -16.97 7.94 12.42
C ARG A 101 -16.00 6.76 12.28
N LYS A 102 -16.00 6.07 11.14
CA LYS A 102 -15.06 4.96 10.87
C LYS A 102 -13.61 5.43 10.86
N ILE A 103 -13.34 6.62 10.33
CA ILE A 103 -12.00 7.23 10.34
C ILE A 103 -11.57 7.54 11.78
N GLU A 104 -12.42 8.17 12.57
CA GLU A 104 -12.13 8.51 13.96
C GLU A 104 -11.88 7.27 14.84
N GLU A 105 -12.69 6.22 14.68
CA GLU A 105 -12.48 4.95 15.39
C GLU A 105 -11.17 4.26 14.98
N ALA A 106 -10.79 4.35 13.71
CA ALA A 106 -9.51 3.81 13.23
C ALA A 106 -8.32 4.64 13.75
N GLU A 107 -8.45 5.95 13.80
CA GLU A 107 -7.43 6.88 14.32
C GLU A 107 -7.21 6.66 15.82
N LYS A 108 -8.28 6.56 16.61
CA LYS A 108 -8.19 6.26 18.05
C LYS A 108 -7.46 4.94 18.31
N LYS A 109 -7.74 3.89 17.54
CA LYS A 109 -7.03 2.60 17.67
C LYS A 109 -5.54 2.73 17.34
N ARG A 110 -5.18 3.54 16.33
CA ARG A 110 -3.78 3.82 16.01
C ARG A 110 -3.08 4.56 17.14
N GLU A 111 -3.75 5.55 17.74
CA GLU A 111 -3.21 6.31 18.87
C GLU A 111 -3.00 5.41 20.10
N GLU A 112 -3.95 4.53 20.43
CA GLU A 112 -3.83 3.59 21.53
C GLU A 112 -2.67 2.61 21.33
N VAL A 113 -2.51 2.06 20.11
CA VAL A 113 -1.39 1.18 19.76
C VAL A 113 -0.07 1.94 19.86
N GLN A 114 0.01 3.17 19.36
CA GLN A 114 1.21 3.99 19.45
C GLN A 114 1.61 4.26 20.90
N LYS A 115 0.65 4.64 21.76
CA LYS A 115 0.90 4.85 23.19
C LYS A 115 1.39 3.56 23.88
N ALA A 116 0.83 2.41 23.53
CA ALA A 116 1.28 1.12 24.05
C ALA A 116 2.70 0.78 23.60
N MET A 117 3.04 1.07 22.34
CA MET A 117 4.40 0.90 21.81
C MET A 117 5.38 1.82 22.52
N ASP A 118 5.08 3.11 22.65
CA ASP A 118 5.95 4.07 23.33
C ASP A 118 6.21 3.68 24.78
N LYS A 119 5.18 3.16 25.48
CA LYS A 119 5.34 2.61 26.83
C LYS A 119 6.29 1.42 26.84
N LYS A 120 6.15 0.48 25.90
CA LYS A 120 7.01 -0.71 25.80
C LYS A 120 8.45 -0.36 25.44
N VAL A 121 8.65 0.66 24.61
CA VAL A 121 9.99 1.19 24.29
C VAL A 121 10.64 1.77 25.55
N LYS A 122 9.92 2.60 26.31
CA LYS A 122 10.44 3.16 27.57
C LYS A 122 10.79 2.07 28.60
N GLU A 123 9.93 1.07 28.77
CA GLU A 123 10.21 -0.09 29.62
C GLU A 123 11.50 -0.80 29.17
N ARG A 124 11.60 -1.15 27.87
CA ARG A 124 12.80 -1.77 27.30
C ARG A 124 14.07 -0.93 27.47
N ASP A 125 14.00 0.38 27.30
CA ASP A 125 15.16 1.26 27.45
C ASP A 125 15.69 1.26 28.88
N THR A 126 14.78 1.27 29.86
CA THR A 126 15.16 1.18 31.27
C THR A 126 15.79 -0.18 31.61
N GLU A 127 15.21 -1.28 31.14
CA GLU A 127 15.79 -2.63 31.27
C GLU A 127 17.17 -2.70 30.62
N MET A 128 17.33 -2.15 29.41
CA MET A 128 18.61 -2.12 28.70
C MET A 128 19.66 -1.29 29.43
N LYS A 129 19.27 -0.17 30.03
CA LYS A 129 20.17 0.65 30.84
C LYS A 129 20.62 -0.11 32.09
N VAL A 130 19.72 -0.85 32.74
CA VAL A 130 20.06 -1.68 33.91
C VAL A 130 20.99 -2.82 33.50
N LEU A 131 20.68 -3.57 32.45
CA LEU A 131 21.53 -4.65 31.93
C LEU A 131 22.91 -4.13 31.52
N SER A 132 22.98 -2.96 30.87
CA SER A 132 24.25 -2.33 30.50
C SER A 132 25.11 -1.99 31.73
N LYS A 133 24.49 -1.48 32.81
CA LYS A 133 25.19 -1.23 34.07
C LYS A 133 25.73 -2.51 34.69
N TYR A 134 24.92 -3.58 34.76
CA TYR A 134 25.37 -4.87 35.25
C TYR A 134 26.50 -5.43 34.40
N GLN A 135 26.40 -5.38 33.08
CA GLN A 135 27.44 -5.87 32.17
C GLN A 135 28.73 -5.05 32.27
N LYS A 136 28.65 -3.72 32.49
CA LYS A 136 29.80 -2.86 32.75
C LYS A 136 30.44 -3.17 34.09
N HIS A 137 29.65 -3.35 35.14
CA HIS A 137 30.15 -3.72 36.46
C HIS A 137 30.78 -5.11 36.43
N LEU A 138 30.14 -6.07 35.77
CA LEU A 138 30.65 -7.42 35.57
C LEU A 138 31.96 -7.40 34.77
N ARG A 139 32.04 -6.63 33.67
CA ARG A 139 33.31 -6.42 32.94
C ARG A 139 34.37 -5.68 33.74
N GLY A 140 33.99 -4.73 34.59
CA GLY A 140 34.91 -4.05 35.49
C GLY A 140 35.47 -5.02 36.53
N SER A 141 34.59 -5.74 37.23
CA SER A 141 34.95 -6.72 38.25
C SER A 141 35.73 -7.92 37.70
N LEU A 142 35.30 -8.49 36.56
CA LEU A 142 36.09 -9.52 35.86
C LEU A 142 37.33 -8.95 35.19
N GLY A 143 37.35 -7.68 34.77
CA GLY A 143 38.55 -7.00 34.26
C GLY A 143 39.59 -6.71 35.34
N TRP A 144 39.19 -6.67 36.62
CA TRP A 144 40.08 -6.72 37.78
C TRP A 144 40.54 -8.14 38.08
N LEU A 145 39.75 -9.17 37.75
CA LEU A 145 40.09 -10.58 37.97
C LEU A 145 40.86 -11.24 36.82
N LEU A 146 40.82 -10.68 35.61
CA LEU A 146 41.50 -11.15 34.39
C LEU A 146 42.63 -10.22 33.94
N ARG A 147 43.20 -9.42 34.85
CA ARG A 147 44.48 -8.73 34.61
C ARG A 147 45.67 -9.50 35.21
N GLU A 148 45.58 -10.83 35.20
CA GLU A 148 46.74 -11.71 35.24
C GLU A 148 46.51 -12.81 34.18
N ASP A 149 47.27 -12.71 33.09
CA ASP A 149 47.68 -13.75 32.15
C ASP A 149 46.69 -14.86 31.76
N THR A 150 45.84 -14.58 30.77
CA THR A 150 45.44 -15.64 29.82
C THR A 150 45.35 -15.11 28.40
N VAL A 151 46.37 -15.38 27.61
CA VAL A 151 46.28 -15.50 26.15
C VAL A 151 45.28 -16.61 25.86
N ILE A 152 44.05 -16.26 25.49
CA ILE A 152 43.09 -17.22 24.93
C ILE A 152 42.95 -16.87 23.46
N GLU A 153 43.55 -17.72 22.62
CA GLU A 153 43.34 -17.71 21.19
C GLU A 153 41.85 -17.71 20.86
N HIS A 154 41.45 -16.81 19.97
CA HIS A 154 40.11 -16.78 19.40
C HIS A 154 39.88 -18.00 18.49
N PRO A 155 38.88 -18.86 18.73
CA PRO A 155 38.35 -19.68 17.65
C PRO A 155 37.60 -18.75 16.69
N ARG A 156 38.11 -18.70 15.44
CA ARG A 156 37.45 -18.08 14.28
C ARG A 156 35.98 -18.50 14.24
N VAL A 157 35.07 -17.53 14.31
CA VAL A 157 33.68 -17.71 13.87
C VAL A 157 33.52 -17.06 12.51
N PHE A 158 33.20 -17.90 11.54
CA PHE A 158 32.94 -17.60 10.14
C PHE A 158 31.86 -16.51 9.95
N PRO A 159 31.94 -15.71 8.87
CA PRO A 159 30.91 -14.76 8.51
C PRO A 159 29.69 -15.50 7.98
N TYR A 160 28.52 -15.32 8.62
CA TYR A 160 27.26 -15.67 7.99
C TYR A 160 26.92 -14.57 6.98
N SER A 161 27.38 -14.78 5.75
CA SER A 161 26.78 -14.18 4.56
C SER A 161 25.30 -14.53 4.55
N GLY A 162 24.46 -13.51 4.44
CA GLY A 162 23.06 -13.70 4.11
C GLY A 162 22.98 -14.36 2.74
N ASP A 163 22.46 -15.57 2.69
CA ASP A 163 21.64 -15.96 1.55
C ASP A 163 20.71 -17.14 1.85
N SER A 164 19.63 -17.13 1.06
CA SER A 164 18.40 -17.90 1.13
C SER A 164 18.49 -19.40 1.46
N THR A 165 17.31 -19.88 1.90
CA THR A 165 16.78 -21.26 1.81
C THR A 165 16.98 -22.18 3.02
N ARG A 166 15.95 -22.28 3.89
CA ARG A 166 15.44 -23.57 4.43
C ARG A 166 14.18 -23.41 5.28
N ILE A 167 13.05 -23.69 4.65
CA ILE A 167 11.75 -23.93 5.30
C ILE A 167 11.88 -25.24 6.09
N GLY A 168 12.01 -25.17 7.42
CA GLY A 168 12.08 -26.38 8.26
C GLY A 168 12.26 -26.16 9.76
N GLY A 169 12.82 -25.02 10.20
CA GLY A 169 13.12 -24.78 11.62
C GLY A 169 11.95 -24.28 12.48
N ALA A 170 10.90 -23.71 11.88
CA ALA A 170 9.87 -22.98 12.63
C ALA A 170 8.95 -23.86 13.48
N ARG A 171 8.79 -25.15 13.14
CA ARG A 171 7.92 -26.08 13.89
C ARG A 171 8.53 -26.53 15.22
N GLN A 172 9.85 -26.71 15.28
CA GLN A 172 10.52 -27.17 16.50
C GLN A 172 10.63 -26.06 17.54
N GLN A 173 10.85 -24.81 17.10
CA GLN A 173 10.93 -23.68 18.03
C GLN A 173 9.59 -23.36 18.70
N TYR A 174 8.47 -23.51 17.98
CA TYR A 174 7.15 -23.36 18.58
C TYR A 174 6.82 -24.42 19.64
N ALA A 175 7.28 -25.67 19.45
CA ALA A 175 7.04 -26.75 20.40
C ALA A 175 7.79 -26.56 21.72
N LEU A 176 9.04 -26.09 21.66
CA LEU A 176 9.84 -25.78 22.84
C LEU A 176 9.32 -24.54 23.59
N GLN A 177 8.81 -23.54 22.85
CA GLN A 177 8.19 -22.35 23.45
C GLN A 177 6.88 -22.68 24.22
N LEU A 178 6.09 -23.65 23.74
CA LEU A 178 4.86 -24.09 24.39
C LEU A 178 5.10 -24.96 25.64
N ALA A 179 6.23 -25.66 25.71
CA ALA A 179 6.60 -26.50 26.85
C ALA A 179 7.07 -25.68 28.08
N SER A 180 7.42 -24.41 27.88
CA SER A 180 7.93 -23.49 28.92
C SER A 180 6.81 -22.70 29.65
N GLN A 181 5.55 -22.84 29.24
CA GLN A 181 4.44 -22.07 29.83
C GLN A 181 3.77 -22.78 31.03
N PRO A 182 3.30 -22.03 32.04
CA PRO A 182 2.61 -22.60 33.21
C PRO A 182 1.28 -23.25 32.81
N PRO A 183 0.85 -24.33 33.50
CA PRO A 183 -0.21 -25.24 33.04
C PRO A 183 -1.55 -24.55 32.74
N LYS A 184 -1.90 -23.48 33.48
CA LYS A 184 -3.15 -22.73 33.28
C LYS A 184 -3.23 -21.97 31.95
N LEU A 185 -2.11 -21.73 31.25
CA LEU A 185 -2.08 -21.11 29.92
C LEU A 185 -2.05 -22.15 28.77
N ARG A 186 -1.62 -23.38 29.07
CA ARG A 186 -1.51 -24.47 28.08
C ARG A 186 -2.89 -24.95 27.62
N ASP A 187 -3.85 -25.05 28.54
CA ASP A 187 -5.20 -25.51 28.25
C ASP A 187 -6.00 -24.49 27.41
N ARG A 188 -5.75 -23.19 27.62
CA ARG A 188 -6.35 -22.11 26.83
C ARG A 188 -5.83 -22.09 25.39
N ALA A 189 -4.55 -22.39 25.18
CA ALA A 189 -3.95 -22.48 23.85
C ALA A 189 -4.47 -23.69 23.05
N HIS A 190 -4.72 -24.83 23.71
CA HIS A 190 -5.32 -25.99 23.07
C HIS A 190 -6.78 -25.75 22.64
N ALA A 191 -7.58 -25.06 23.46
CA ALA A 191 -8.99 -24.74 23.15
C ALA A 191 -9.14 -23.72 21.99
N GLN A 192 -8.22 -22.78 21.84
CA GLN A 192 -8.24 -21.80 20.75
C GLN A 192 -7.83 -22.43 19.41
N ASN A 193 -6.92 -23.41 19.43
CA ASN A 193 -6.42 -24.06 18.22
C ASN A 193 -7.41 -25.08 17.62
N THR A 194 -8.23 -25.73 18.46
CA THR A 194 -9.33 -26.60 17.99
C THR A 194 -10.47 -25.80 17.36
N THR A 195 -10.81 -24.64 17.93
CA THR A 195 -11.82 -23.72 17.37
C THR A 195 -11.41 -23.19 16.00
N ALA A 196 -10.14 -22.78 15.85
CA ALA A 196 -9.59 -22.32 14.56
C ALA A 196 -9.54 -23.43 13.48
N ARG A 197 -9.25 -24.69 13.88
CA ARG A 197 -9.26 -25.83 12.95
C ARG A 197 -10.66 -26.25 12.49
N ASN A 198 -11.69 -26.08 13.33
CA ASN A 198 -13.06 -26.42 12.94
C ASN A 198 -13.67 -25.36 12.02
N MET A 199 -13.38 -24.07 12.23
CA MET A 199 -13.80 -23.02 11.29
C MET A 199 -13.16 -23.17 9.91
N LYS A 200 -11.88 -23.60 9.85
CA LYS A 200 -11.18 -23.78 8.57
C LYS A 200 -11.66 -25.01 7.78
N ARG A 201 -12.20 -26.03 8.45
CA ARG A 201 -12.83 -27.20 7.79
C ARG A 201 -14.26 -26.96 7.34
N GLY A 202 -15.02 -26.07 8.00
CA GLY A 202 -16.36 -25.68 7.56
C GLY A 202 -16.40 -24.80 6.31
N LEU A 203 -15.28 -24.16 5.95
CA LEU A 203 -15.15 -23.24 4.82
C LEU A 203 -14.66 -23.88 3.50
N MET A 204 -14.31 -25.17 3.51
CA MET A 204 -13.90 -25.93 2.31
C MET A 204 -14.87 -27.07 1.95
N GLY A 205 -16.05 -27.08 2.57
CA GLY A 205 -17.08 -28.10 2.34
C GLY A 205 -18.45 -27.51 2.08
N LYS A 206 -18.56 -26.67 1.04
CA LYS A 206 -19.78 -26.41 0.26
C LYS A 206 -19.38 -25.98 -1.15
#